data_AF-G5SRK7-F1
#
_entry.id   AF-G5SRK7-F1
#
_cell.length_a   1.000
_cell.length_b   1.000
_cell.length_c   1.000
_cell.angle_alpha   90.00
_cell.angle_beta   90.00
_cell.angle_gamma   90.00
#
_symmetry.space_group_name_H-M   'P 1'
#
loop_
_entity.id
_entity.type
_entity.pdbx_description
1 polymer ?
#
loop_
_entity_poly.entity_id
_entity_poly.type
_entity_poly.pdbx_seq_one_letter_code
_entity_poly.pdbx_strand_id
1 'polypeptide(L)'
;MAYGKYYNPLILARLESYFEAGDWDGLAVYLDSLSHREFRMAGEIISVQIMPRVPDTVFWEAFRFLLVYHSKAFLVTLLKSVPLRKQKSGFTLRQDGYVPVAKFLNDAGTELDRAKFIRFMVEIFGEDTEELSYLFGSLHVDMPRERVQYLLQGRGMACYYLLFQCMRQLEHERDFLVRCCQFLMKKGDALSFNLASVAKLYFDLTSVKGTFSLHLAPYQLGCLDASFESFCRVMKSIS
;
A
#
# COMPACT_ATOMS: atom_id res chain seq x y z
N MET A 1 -17.75 15.89 3.13
CA MET A 1 -18.41 16.31 4.38
C MET A 1 -18.21 15.23 5.43
N ALA A 2 -17.80 15.63 6.64
CA ALA A 2 -17.83 14.96 7.96
C ALA A 2 -16.49 15.10 8.70
N TYR A 3 -16.24 16.25 9.35
CA TYR A 3 -15.27 16.33 10.44
C TYR A 3 -15.85 17.16 11.58
N GLY A 4 -16.74 16.51 12.34
CA GLY A 4 -17.27 17.00 13.60
C GLY A 4 -16.90 16.08 14.74
N LYS A 5 -15.64 15.61 14.82
CA LYS A 5 -15.11 15.10 16.09
C LYS A 5 -14.52 16.30 16.81
N TYR A 6 -15.15 16.71 17.91
CA TYR A 6 -14.58 17.71 18.81
C TYR A 6 -13.33 17.10 19.45
N TYR A 7 -12.16 17.53 19.00
CA TYR A 7 -10.89 17.15 19.59
C TYR A 7 -10.60 18.08 20.77
N ASN A 8 -9.95 17.57 21.82
CA ASN A 8 -9.51 18.42 22.92
C ASN A 8 -8.53 19.50 22.38
N PRO A 9 -8.91 20.79 22.40
CA PRO A 9 -8.12 21.85 21.77
C PRO A 9 -6.77 22.03 22.44
N LEU A 10 -6.65 21.72 23.74
CA LEU A 10 -5.38 21.80 24.46
C LEU A 10 -4.40 20.71 24.00
N ILE A 11 -4.89 19.48 23.79
CA ILE A 11 -4.06 18.38 23.29
C ILE A 11 -3.60 18.70 21.87
N LEU A 12 -4.49 19.21 21.01
CA LEU A 12 -4.14 19.62 19.65
C LEU A 12 -3.06 20.70 19.65
N ALA A 13 -3.27 21.82 20.36
CA ALA A 13 -2.32 22.93 20.41
C ALA A 13 -0.95 22.48 20.94
N ARG A 14 -0.94 21.59 21.95
CA ARG A 14 0.31 21.04 22.48
C ARG A 14 1.04 20.18 21.46
N LEU A 15 0.33 19.28 20.77
CA LEU A 15 0.92 18.45 19.72
C LEU A 15 1.43 19.30 18.55
N GLU A 16 0.69 20.32 18.13
CA GLU A 16 1.14 21.27 17.09
C GLU A 16 2.46 21.93 17.48
N SER A 17 2.60 22.40 18.72
CA SER A 17 3.83 23.04 19.18
C SER A 17 5.06 22.13 19.09
N TYR A 18 4.92 20.82 19.36
CA TYR A 18 6.02 19.86 19.20
C TYR A 18 6.39 19.64 17.74
N PHE A 19 5.40 19.55 16.84
CA PHE A 19 5.65 19.39 15.41
C PHE A 19 6.27 20.65 14.77
N GLU A 20 5.86 21.84 15.22
CA GLU A 20 6.42 23.12 14.77
C GLU A 20 7.86 23.31 15.26
N ALA A 21 8.16 22.90 16.50
CA ALA A 21 9.50 22.99 17.07
C ALA A 21 10.44 21.85 16.62
N GLY A 22 9.91 20.76 16.06
CA GLY A 22 10.68 19.54 15.79
C GLY A 22 11.17 18.84 17.07
N ASP A 23 10.49 19.07 18.21
CA ASP A 23 10.87 18.55 19.52
C ASP A 23 10.23 17.17 19.74
N TRP A 24 10.88 16.14 19.18
CA TRP A 24 10.40 14.76 19.25
C TRP A 24 10.56 14.16 20.65
N ASP A 25 11.64 14.49 21.37
CA ASP A 25 11.85 14.00 22.74
C ASP A 25 10.79 14.56 23.69
N GLY A 26 10.49 15.86 23.59
CA GLY A 26 9.40 16.50 24.32
C GLY A 26 8.03 15.92 23.95
N LEU A 27 7.82 15.55 22.68
CA LEU A 27 6.61 14.84 22.25
C LEU A 27 6.47 13.49 22.95
N ALA A 28 7.53 12.68 23.04
CA ALA A 28 7.48 11.39 23.73
C ALA A 28 7.16 11.54 25.21
N VAL A 29 7.84 12.46 25.91
CA VAL A 29 7.56 12.75 27.33
C VAL A 29 6.10 13.18 27.54
N TYR A 30 5.58 14.02 26.65
CA TYR A 30 4.19 14.43 26.71
C TYR A 30 3.25 13.25 26.49
N LEU A 31 3.50 12.40 25.48
CA LEU A 31 2.69 11.21 25.20
C LEU A 31 2.67 10.22 26.38
N ASP A 32 3.82 10.00 27.03
CA ASP A 32 3.93 9.15 28.24
C ASP A 32 3.13 9.70 29.42
N SER A 33 2.93 11.03 29.49
CA SER A 33 2.16 11.67 30.57
C SER A 33 0.64 11.54 30.40
N LEU A 34 0.16 11.14 29.21
CA LEU A 34 -1.27 11.08 28.90
C LEU A 34 -1.92 9.82 29.47
N SER A 35 -3.18 9.94 29.88
CA SER A 35 -4.00 8.75 30.15
C SER A 35 -4.18 7.91 28.88
N HIS A 36 -4.52 6.63 29.01
CA HIS A 36 -4.80 5.77 27.85
C HIS A 36 -5.87 6.30 26.90
N ARG A 37 -6.84 7.08 27.41
CA ARG A 37 -7.86 7.72 26.58
C ARG A 37 -7.28 8.88 25.79
N GLU A 38 -6.50 9.72 26.45
CA GLU A 38 -5.85 10.88 25.84
C GLU A 38 -4.76 10.48 24.85
N PHE A 39 -3.98 9.45 25.15
CA PHE A 39 -2.98 8.90 24.23
C PHE A 39 -3.61 8.43 22.91
N ARG A 40 -4.73 7.69 22.98
CA ARG A 40 -5.48 7.29 21.77
C ARG A 40 -6.06 8.49 21.02
N MET A 41 -6.52 9.51 21.74
CA MET A 41 -7.00 10.76 21.13
C MET A 41 -5.85 11.51 20.44
N ALA A 42 -4.68 11.60 21.08
CA ALA A 42 -3.49 12.22 20.53
C ALA A 42 -3.05 11.51 19.24
N GLY A 43 -3.07 10.18 19.19
CA GLY A 43 -2.81 9.44 17.95
C GLY A 43 -3.78 9.77 16.81
N GLU A 44 -5.08 9.86 17.09
CA GLU A 44 -6.08 10.27 16.09
C GLU A 44 -5.86 11.74 15.65
N ILE A 45 -5.55 12.65 16.57
CA ILE A 45 -5.22 14.05 16.25
C ILE A 45 -3.99 14.13 15.35
N ILE A 46 -2.90 13.42 15.72
CA ILE A 46 -1.67 13.37 14.94
C ILE A 46 -1.97 12.90 13.52
N SER A 47 -2.69 11.79 13.36
CA SER A 47 -2.94 11.19 12.03
C SER A 47 -3.92 11.97 11.15
N VAL A 48 -4.98 12.55 11.72
CA VAL A 48 -6.07 13.15 10.94
C VAL A 48 -5.94 14.66 10.81
N GLN A 49 -5.37 15.34 11.81
CA GLN A 49 -5.30 16.81 11.84
C GLN A 49 -3.91 17.35 11.53
N ILE A 50 -2.86 16.76 12.10
CA ILE A 50 -1.49 17.31 12.00
C ILE A 50 -0.78 16.74 10.77
N MET A 51 -0.60 15.43 10.71
CA MET A 51 0.15 14.76 9.65
C MET A 51 -0.33 15.06 8.22
N PRO A 52 -1.61 15.34 7.92
CA PRO A 52 -2.02 15.67 6.56
C PRO A 52 -1.64 17.08 6.06
N ARG A 53 -1.12 17.97 6.93
CA ARG A 53 -0.80 19.37 6.58
C ARG A 53 0.66 19.77 6.80
N VAL A 54 1.44 18.96 7.53
CA VAL A 54 2.87 19.24 7.72
C VAL A 54 3.66 19.04 6.42
N PRO A 55 4.83 19.65 6.25
CA PRO A 55 5.73 19.34 5.14
C PRO A 55 6.08 17.85 5.09
N ASP A 56 6.43 17.37 3.90
CA ASP A 56 6.78 15.96 3.66
C ASP A 56 7.99 15.48 4.49
N THR A 57 8.99 16.33 4.69
CA THR A 57 10.15 16.05 5.56
C THR A 57 9.71 15.79 7.00
N VAL A 58 8.93 16.71 7.57
CA VAL A 58 8.38 16.61 8.93
C VAL A 58 7.45 15.40 9.05
N PHE A 59 6.66 15.11 8.03
CA PHE A 59 5.78 13.94 8.01
C PHE A 59 6.58 12.65 8.21
N TRP A 60 7.64 12.43 7.43
CA TRP A 60 8.42 11.20 7.52
C TRP A 60 9.30 11.13 8.76
N GLU A 61 9.85 12.25 9.22
CA GLU A 61 10.59 12.33 10.49
C GLU A 61 9.70 11.93 11.67
N ALA A 62 8.51 12.54 11.76
CA ALA A 62 7.52 12.21 12.78
C ALA A 62 7.05 10.76 12.66
N PHE A 63 6.81 10.27 11.43
CA PHE A 63 6.38 8.90 11.18
C PHE A 63 7.42 7.91 11.73
N ARG A 64 8.69 8.11 11.39
CA ARG A 64 9.80 7.28 11.86
C ARG A 64 9.90 7.33 13.40
N PHE A 65 9.90 8.53 13.97
CA PHE A 65 10.02 8.72 15.41
C PHE A 65 8.92 7.97 16.18
N LEU A 66 7.65 8.19 15.80
CA LEU A 66 6.51 7.56 16.45
C LEU A 66 6.45 6.04 16.23
N LEU A 67 6.92 5.57 15.07
CA LEU A 67 7.04 4.15 14.78
C LEU A 67 8.10 3.47 15.67
N VAL A 68 9.25 4.13 15.89
CA VAL A 68 10.30 3.66 16.81
C VAL A 68 9.82 3.69 18.26
N TYR A 69 9.16 4.78 18.66
CA TYR A 69 8.66 4.97 20.02
C TYR A 69 7.62 3.92 20.41
N HIS A 70 6.59 3.69 19.58
CA HIS A 70 5.57 2.67 19.88
C HIS A 70 4.84 2.14 18.64
N SER A 71 5.49 1.26 17.86
CA SER A 71 4.98 0.75 16.58
C SER A 71 3.55 0.19 16.65
N LYS A 72 3.24 -0.58 17.72
CA LYS A 72 1.92 -1.18 17.93
C LYS A 72 0.77 -0.17 18.03
N ALA A 73 1.06 1.03 18.51
CA ALA A 73 0.06 2.09 18.65
C ALA A 73 0.02 3.00 17.42
N PHE A 74 1.18 3.27 16.83
CA PHE A 74 1.30 4.30 15.82
C PHE A 74 1.25 3.79 14.40
N LEU A 75 1.71 2.59 14.05
CA LEU A 75 1.81 2.18 12.64
C LEU A 75 0.50 2.37 11.86
N VAL A 76 -0.58 1.71 12.31
CA VAL A 76 -1.89 1.81 11.63
C VAL A 76 -2.48 3.22 11.77
N THR A 77 -2.25 3.87 12.90
CA THR A 77 -2.71 5.24 13.14
C THR A 77 -2.11 6.22 12.15
N LEU A 78 -0.79 6.19 11.96
CA LEU A 78 -0.06 7.04 11.03
C LEU A 78 -0.41 6.71 9.58
N LEU A 79 -0.58 5.43 9.22
CA LEU A 79 -0.97 5.04 7.86
C LEU A 79 -2.29 5.70 7.41
N LYS A 80 -3.23 5.99 8.33
CA LYS A 80 -4.48 6.70 8.01
C LYS A 80 -4.27 8.12 7.45
N SER A 81 -3.13 8.75 7.67
CA SER A 81 -2.86 10.09 7.13
C SER A 81 -2.44 10.04 5.66
N VAL A 82 -1.93 8.90 5.18
CA VAL A 82 -1.37 8.74 3.83
C VAL A 82 -2.41 9.02 2.73
N PRO A 83 -3.65 8.49 2.79
CA PRO A 83 -4.69 8.85 1.81
C PRO A 83 -5.00 10.35 1.79
N LEU A 84 -5.00 11.00 2.96
CA LEU A 84 -5.28 12.42 3.10
C LEU A 84 -4.17 13.27 2.47
N ARG A 85 -2.91 12.83 2.57
CA ARG A 85 -1.78 13.48 1.89
C ARG A 85 -1.83 13.25 0.38
N LYS A 86 -2.11 12.01 -0.07
CA LYS A 86 -2.19 11.68 -1.49
C LYS A 86 -3.23 12.52 -2.23
N GLN A 87 -4.36 12.83 -1.61
CA GLN A 87 -5.39 13.69 -2.19
C GLN A 87 -4.98 15.17 -2.30
N LYS A 88 -4.06 15.65 -1.45
CA LYS A 88 -3.69 17.07 -1.36
C LYS A 88 -2.40 17.42 -2.10
N SER A 89 -1.40 16.55 -2.12
CA SER A 89 -0.03 16.97 -2.39
C SER A 89 0.84 15.97 -3.17
N GLY A 90 0.28 15.16 -4.07
CA GLY A 90 1.10 14.27 -4.91
C GLY A 90 2.05 13.36 -4.11
N PHE A 91 1.61 12.93 -2.93
CA PHE A 91 2.40 12.15 -1.97
C PHE A 91 3.04 10.93 -2.65
N THR A 92 4.36 10.81 -2.51
CA THR A 92 5.21 9.78 -3.13
C THR A 92 6.14 9.17 -2.08
N LEU A 93 6.46 7.89 -2.25
CA LEU A 93 7.44 7.17 -1.43
C LEU A 93 8.88 7.54 -1.80
N ARG A 94 9.12 8.22 -2.92
CA ARG A 94 10.47 8.55 -3.42
C ARG A 94 11.11 9.76 -2.74
N GLN A 95 10.65 10.08 -1.53
CA GLN A 95 11.19 11.17 -0.73
C GLN A 95 12.27 10.66 0.21
N ASP A 96 13.33 11.45 0.42
CA ASP A 96 14.46 11.06 1.27
C ASP A 96 14.03 10.64 2.68
N GLY A 97 12.97 11.27 3.22
CA GLY A 97 12.42 10.94 4.53
C GLY A 97 11.82 9.53 4.65
N TYR A 98 11.35 8.93 3.55
CA TYR A 98 10.82 7.57 3.57
C TYR A 98 11.91 6.51 3.78
N VAL A 99 13.12 6.74 3.27
CA VAL A 99 14.22 5.76 3.33
C VAL A 99 14.53 5.31 4.77
N PRO A 100 14.65 6.21 5.77
CA PRO A 100 14.76 5.84 7.18
C PRO A 100 13.61 4.99 7.74
N VAL A 101 12.37 5.16 7.25
CA VAL A 101 11.21 4.37 7.67
C VAL A 101 11.30 2.95 7.12
N ALA A 102 11.62 2.83 5.82
CA ALA A 102 11.83 1.53 5.18
C ALA A 102 12.96 0.76 5.87
N LYS A 103 14.09 1.44 6.15
CA LYS A 103 15.22 0.86 6.90
C LYS A 103 14.78 0.35 8.28
N PHE A 104 14.03 1.13 9.05
CA PHE A 104 13.52 0.67 10.34
C PHE A 104 12.65 -0.57 10.20
N LEU A 105 11.71 -0.59 9.24
CA LEU A 105 10.82 -1.73 9.01
C LEU A 105 11.56 -3.01 8.59
N ASN A 106 12.70 -2.87 7.90
CA ASN A 106 13.54 -3.99 7.50
C ASN A 106 14.44 -4.50 8.64
N ASP A 107 15.06 -3.59 9.40
CA ASP A 107 16.14 -3.92 10.34
C ASP A 107 15.64 -4.19 11.76
N ALA A 108 14.61 -3.46 12.21
CA ALA A 108 14.16 -3.45 13.61
C ALA A 108 12.64 -3.67 13.77
N GLY A 109 11.86 -3.47 12.71
CA GLY A 109 10.43 -3.71 12.70
C GLY A 109 10.08 -5.20 12.78
N THR A 110 8.87 -5.49 13.25
CA THR A 110 8.36 -6.88 13.17
C THR A 110 7.94 -7.20 11.74
N GLU A 111 8.02 -8.47 11.34
CA GLU A 111 7.50 -8.94 10.04
C GLU A 111 6.02 -8.56 9.85
N LEU A 112 5.24 -8.61 10.92
CA LEU A 112 3.84 -8.20 10.94
C LEU A 112 3.67 -6.71 10.62
N ASP A 113 4.51 -5.85 11.20
CA ASP A 113 4.46 -4.40 10.96
C ASP A 113 4.88 -4.07 9.52
N ARG A 114 5.94 -4.71 9.01
CA ARG A 114 6.36 -4.60 7.61
C ARG A 114 5.24 -5.02 6.67
N ALA A 115 4.62 -6.19 6.91
CA ALA A 115 3.53 -6.69 6.08
C ALA A 115 2.28 -5.78 6.11
N LYS A 116 1.93 -5.21 7.28
CA LYS A 116 0.84 -4.22 7.40
C LYS A 116 1.14 -2.97 6.59
N PHE A 117 2.36 -2.45 6.70
CA PHE A 117 2.79 -1.28 5.95
C PHE A 117 2.68 -1.53 4.44
N ILE A 118 3.23 -2.64 3.94
CA ILE A 118 3.18 -3.00 2.52
C ILE A 118 1.74 -3.12 2.04
N ARG A 119 0.88 -3.88 2.74
CA ARG A 119 -0.52 -4.07 2.35
C ARG A 119 -1.26 -2.73 2.23
N PHE A 120 -1.05 -1.85 3.20
CA PHE A 120 -1.66 -0.53 3.20
C PHE A 120 -1.17 0.31 2.01
N MET A 121 0.15 0.37 1.79
CA MET A 121 0.70 1.15 0.68
C MET A 121 0.31 0.59 -0.69
N VAL A 122 0.24 -0.73 -0.85
CA VAL A 122 -0.23 -1.36 -2.10
C VAL A 122 -1.66 -0.93 -2.43
N GLU A 123 -2.55 -0.84 -1.44
CA GLU A 123 -3.90 -0.34 -1.64
C GLU A 123 -3.93 1.12 -2.11
N ILE A 124 -3.05 1.96 -1.54
CA ILE A 124 -2.99 3.39 -1.89
C ILE A 124 -2.31 3.66 -3.23
N PHE A 125 -1.27 2.92 -3.58
CA PHE A 125 -0.46 3.10 -4.78
C PHE A 125 -0.87 2.16 -5.94
N GLY A 126 -2.05 1.55 -5.85
CA GLY A 126 -2.57 0.57 -6.80
C GLY A 126 -2.61 0.97 -8.28
N GLU A 127 -2.52 2.26 -8.58
CA GLU A 127 -2.51 2.83 -9.94
C GLU A 127 -1.14 3.30 -10.43
N ASP A 128 -0.08 3.18 -9.61
CA ASP A 128 1.26 3.67 -9.93
C ASP A 128 2.31 2.54 -9.88
N THR A 129 2.79 2.13 -11.05
CA THR A 129 3.77 1.05 -11.16
C THR A 129 5.13 1.40 -10.58
N GLU A 130 5.53 2.67 -10.61
CA GLU A 130 6.84 3.12 -10.12
C GLU A 130 6.85 3.14 -8.60
N GLU A 131 5.79 3.68 -7.99
CA GLU A 131 5.64 3.71 -6.53
C GLU A 131 5.55 2.30 -5.93
N LEU A 132 4.80 1.39 -6.55
CA LEU A 132 4.73 0.00 -6.10
C LEU A 132 6.07 -0.73 -6.25
N SER A 133 6.80 -0.50 -7.35
CA SER A 133 8.12 -1.10 -7.54
C SER A 133 9.13 -0.58 -6.53
N TYR A 134 9.09 0.73 -6.25
CA TYR A 134 9.92 1.37 -5.24
C TYR A 134 9.58 0.89 -3.81
N LEU A 135 8.29 0.72 -3.50
CA LEU A 135 7.83 0.12 -2.24
C LEU A 135 8.43 -1.28 -2.04
N PHE A 136 8.32 -2.16 -3.04
CA PHE A 136 8.85 -3.52 -2.92
C PHE A 136 10.37 -3.55 -2.81
N GLY A 137 11.08 -2.75 -3.61
CA GLY A 137 12.54 -2.66 -3.55
C GLY A 137 13.05 -2.13 -2.20
N SER A 138 12.41 -1.08 -1.69
CA SER A 138 12.80 -0.47 -0.40
C SER A 138 12.52 -1.35 0.82
N LEU A 139 11.54 -2.27 0.74
CA LEU A 139 11.17 -3.19 1.83
C LEU A 139 11.68 -4.63 1.61
N HIS A 140 12.63 -4.81 0.68
CA HIS A 140 13.28 -6.07 0.35
C HIS A 140 12.28 -7.20 0.02
N VAL A 141 11.18 -6.86 -0.67
CA VAL A 141 10.22 -7.83 -1.19
C VAL A 141 10.68 -8.23 -2.59
N ASP A 142 11.76 -9.00 -2.65
CA ASP A 142 12.45 -9.28 -3.92
C ASP A 142 11.85 -10.48 -4.67
N MET A 143 11.30 -11.45 -3.92
CA MET A 143 10.80 -12.69 -4.49
C MET A 143 9.42 -12.50 -5.13
N PRO A 144 9.19 -12.93 -6.39
CA PRO A 144 7.89 -12.79 -7.06
C PRO A 144 6.75 -13.42 -6.27
N ARG A 145 7.02 -14.57 -5.64
CA ARG A 145 6.04 -15.28 -4.82
C ARG A 145 5.61 -14.49 -3.58
N GLU A 146 6.49 -13.70 -2.97
CA GLU A 146 6.14 -12.81 -1.87
C GLU A 146 5.33 -11.61 -2.37
N ARG A 147 5.77 -10.97 -3.48
CA ARG A 147 5.04 -9.86 -4.12
C ARG A 147 3.60 -10.23 -4.45
N VAL A 148 3.36 -11.43 -4.99
CA VAL A 148 2.02 -11.94 -5.30
C VAL A 148 1.10 -11.92 -4.09
N GLN A 149 1.59 -12.22 -2.88
CA GLN A 149 0.77 -12.24 -1.66
C GLN A 149 0.19 -10.86 -1.34
N TYR A 150 0.96 -9.80 -1.61
CA TYR A 150 0.53 -8.41 -1.41
C TYR A 150 -0.34 -7.93 -2.58
N LEU A 151 0.09 -8.19 -3.82
CA LEU A 151 -0.59 -7.73 -5.03
C LEU A 151 -1.96 -8.39 -5.26
N LEU A 152 -2.18 -9.63 -4.81
CA LEU A 152 -3.50 -10.27 -4.87
C LEU A 152 -4.56 -9.52 -4.07
N GLN A 153 -4.16 -8.95 -2.92
CA GLN A 153 -5.03 -8.18 -2.03
C GLN A 153 -5.23 -6.75 -2.54
N GLY A 154 -4.22 -6.19 -3.21
CA GLY A 154 -4.22 -4.84 -3.79
C GLY A 154 -5.24 -4.65 -4.91
N ARG A 155 -5.52 -3.41 -5.28
CA ARG A 155 -6.47 -3.05 -6.35
C ARG A 155 -5.80 -2.08 -7.31
N GLY A 156 -6.42 -1.87 -8.46
CA GLY A 156 -5.95 -0.91 -9.46
C GLY A 156 -5.11 -1.53 -10.57
N MET A 157 -4.98 -0.78 -11.67
CA MET A 157 -4.43 -1.32 -12.90
C MET A 157 -2.94 -1.63 -12.79
N ALA A 158 -2.17 -0.76 -12.12
CA ALA A 158 -0.74 -0.98 -11.89
C ALA A 158 -0.48 -2.20 -10.99
N CYS A 159 -1.29 -2.36 -9.94
CA CYS A 159 -1.23 -3.53 -9.08
C CYS A 159 -1.45 -4.82 -9.86
N TYR A 160 -2.47 -4.85 -10.74
CA TYR A 160 -2.76 -6.02 -11.57
C TYR A 160 -1.73 -6.28 -12.65
N TYR A 161 -1.14 -5.22 -13.23
CA TYR A 161 -0.01 -5.37 -14.15
C TYR A 161 1.20 -6.01 -13.45
N LEU A 162 1.61 -5.50 -12.29
CA LEU A 162 2.73 -6.08 -11.54
C LEU A 162 2.43 -7.50 -11.07
N LEU A 163 1.17 -7.80 -10.70
CA LEU A 163 0.74 -9.15 -10.37
C LEU A 163 0.93 -10.09 -11.57
N PHE A 164 0.49 -9.67 -12.76
CA PHE A 164 0.68 -10.43 -14.00
C PHE A 164 2.18 -10.65 -14.30
N GLN A 165 3.02 -9.64 -14.13
CA GLN A 165 4.48 -9.78 -14.31
C GLN A 165 5.09 -10.78 -13.32
N CYS A 166 4.64 -10.79 -12.06
CA CYS A 166 5.08 -11.80 -11.10
C CYS A 166 4.60 -13.21 -11.48
N MET A 167 3.38 -13.35 -12.01
CA MET A 167 2.86 -14.63 -12.49
C MET A 167 3.68 -15.17 -13.67
N ARG A 168 4.15 -14.31 -14.58
CA ARG A 168 5.05 -14.71 -15.68
C ARG A 168 6.36 -15.29 -15.17
N GLN A 169 6.95 -14.68 -14.15
CA GLN A 169 8.17 -15.21 -13.51
C GLN A 169 7.93 -16.54 -12.77
N LEU A 170 6.67 -16.89 -12.53
CA LEU A 170 6.23 -18.10 -11.84
C LEU A 170 5.47 -19.05 -12.79
N GLU A 171 5.66 -18.94 -14.11
CA GLU A 171 4.87 -19.69 -15.12
C GLU A 171 4.94 -21.22 -14.95
N HIS A 172 6.04 -21.72 -14.38
CA HIS A 172 6.23 -23.14 -14.09
C HIS A 172 5.49 -23.60 -12.82
N GLU A 173 5.10 -22.70 -11.92
CA GLU A 173 4.33 -23.00 -10.71
C GLU A 173 2.81 -23.05 -11.00
N ARG A 174 2.38 -23.90 -11.95
CA ARG A 174 0.99 -23.90 -12.45
C ARG A 174 -0.07 -24.00 -11.34
N ASP A 175 0.13 -24.86 -10.35
CA ASP A 175 -0.80 -25.02 -9.22
C ASP A 175 -0.94 -23.75 -8.37
N PHE A 176 0.16 -22.99 -8.23
CA PHE A 176 0.13 -21.71 -7.54
C PHE A 176 -0.64 -20.66 -8.35
N LEU A 177 -0.41 -20.59 -9.66
CA LEU A 177 -1.15 -19.68 -10.54
C LEU A 177 -2.65 -19.99 -10.56
N VAL A 178 -3.03 -21.27 -10.56
CA VAL A 178 -4.43 -21.71 -10.44
C VAL A 178 -5.07 -21.19 -9.16
N ARG A 179 -4.38 -21.31 -8.01
CA ARG A 179 -4.86 -20.75 -6.73
C ARG A 179 -4.99 -19.23 -6.77
N CYS A 180 -4.06 -18.54 -7.43
CA CYS A 180 -4.14 -17.09 -7.63
C CYS A 180 -5.37 -16.70 -8.45
N CYS A 181 -5.64 -17.38 -9.57
CA CYS A 181 -6.83 -17.16 -10.38
C CYS A 181 -8.12 -17.41 -9.57
N GLN A 182 -8.17 -18.49 -8.79
CA GLN A 182 -9.32 -18.76 -7.91
C GLN A 182 -9.53 -17.66 -6.87
N PHE A 183 -8.45 -17.10 -6.31
CA PHE A 183 -8.53 -15.96 -5.40
C PHE A 183 -9.10 -14.72 -6.11
N LEU A 184 -8.56 -14.39 -7.29
CA LEU A 184 -9.03 -13.26 -8.10
C LEU A 184 -10.51 -13.37 -8.48
N MET A 185 -10.98 -14.58 -8.82
CA MET A 185 -12.39 -14.83 -9.11
C MET A 185 -13.29 -14.65 -7.87
N LYS A 186 -12.81 -15.05 -6.68
CA LYS A 186 -13.56 -14.87 -5.42
C LYS A 186 -13.62 -13.41 -4.94
N LYS A 187 -12.67 -12.58 -5.37
CA LYS A 187 -12.59 -11.16 -4.99
C LYS A 187 -13.77 -10.34 -5.53
N GLY A 188 -14.33 -10.75 -6.66
CA GLY A 188 -15.62 -10.27 -7.16
C GLY A 188 -15.61 -8.91 -7.86
N ASP A 189 -14.44 -8.32 -8.14
CA ASP A 189 -14.35 -7.11 -8.97
C ASP A 189 -14.10 -7.47 -10.46
N ALA A 190 -14.60 -6.63 -11.37
CA ALA A 190 -14.51 -6.89 -12.81
C ALA A 190 -13.05 -7.02 -13.28
N LEU A 191 -12.16 -6.17 -12.77
CA LEU A 191 -10.75 -6.20 -13.14
C LEU A 191 -10.04 -7.47 -12.63
N SER A 192 -10.34 -7.93 -11.41
CA SER A 192 -9.79 -9.19 -10.90
C SER A 192 -10.27 -10.39 -11.72
N PHE A 193 -11.55 -10.39 -12.12
CA PHE A 193 -12.09 -11.42 -13.00
C PHE A 193 -11.45 -11.39 -14.39
N ASN A 194 -11.27 -10.21 -14.97
CA ASN A 194 -10.59 -10.02 -16.25
C ASN A 194 -9.14 -10.53 -16.18
N LEU A 195 -8.41 -10.22 -15.10
CA LEU A 195 -7.05 -10.70 -14.91
C LEU A 195 -7.00 -12.22 -14.76
N ALA A 196 -7.92 -12.83 -14.01
CA ALA A 196 -8.01 -14.29 -13.89
C ALA A 196 -8.27 -14.97 -15.25
N SER A 197 -9.14 -14.36 -16.06
CA SER A 197 -9.45 -14.81 -17.42
C SER A 197 -8.21 -14.73 -18.33
N VAL A 198 -7.52 -13.60 -18.30
CA VAL A 198 -6.27 -13.35 -19.03
C VAL A 198 -5.20 -14.35 -18.62
N ALA A 199 -4.96 -14.54 -17.32
CA ALA A 199 -3.96 -15.46 -16.81
C ALA A 199 -4.28 -16.92 -17.19
N LYS A 200 -5.56 -17.32 -17.14
CA LYS A 200 -5.98 -18.64 -17.58
C LYS A 200 -5.61 -18.90 -19.05
N LEU A 201 -5.91 -17.94 -19.93
CA LEU A 201 -5.62 -18.05 -21.37
C LEU A 201 -4.11 -17.98 -21.65
N TYR A 202 -3.42 -17.01 -21.06
CA TYR A 202 -1.99 -16.76 -21.31
C TYR A 202 -1.11 -17.92 -20.83
N PHE A 203 -1.39 -18.49 -19.65
CA PHE A 203 -0.60 -19.59 -19.07
C PHE A 203 -1.17 -20.98 -19.37
N ASP A 204 -2.24 -21.09 -20.18
CA ASP A 204 -2.94 -22.35 -20.48
C ASP A 204 -3.32 -23.16 -19.21
N LEU A 205 -4.05 -22.50 -18.28
CA LEU A 205 -4.46 -23.09 -17.01
C LEU A 205 -5.80 -23.83 -17.14
N THR A 206 -5.78 -25.00 -17.78
CA THR A 206 -6.96 -25.83 -18.07
C THR A 206 -7.79 -26.21 -16.83
N SER A 207 -7.17 -26.27 -15.65
CA SER A 207 -7.81 -26.63 -14.38
C SER A 207 -8.63 -25.50 -13.72
N VAL A 208 -8.51 -24.25 -14.20
CA VAL A 208 -9.30 -23.13 -13.68
C VAL A 208 -10.75 -23.26 -14.19
N LYS A 209 -11.64 -23.73 -13.31
CA LYS A 209 -13.07 -23.87 -13.58
C LYS A 209 -13.75 -22.50 -13.58
N GLY A 210 -14.41 -22.15 -14.68
CA GLY A 210 -15.13 -20.90 -14.86
C GLY A 210 -15.46 -20.67 -16.34
N THR A 211 -16.66 -20.16 -16.63
CA THR A 211 -17.04 -19.73 -17.97
C THR A 211 -16.47 -18.35 -18.20
N PHE A 212 -15.38 -18.27 -18.95
CA PHE A 212 -14.80 -17.01 -19.35
C PHE A 212 -15.31 -16.71 -20.76
N SER A 213 -16.15 -15.69 -20.90
CA SER A 213 -16.59 -15.20 -22.23
C SER A 213 -15.47 -14.48 -22.98
N LEU A 214 -14.32 -14.28 -22.32
CA LEU A 214 -13.16 -13.61 -22.86
C LEU A 214 -12.56 -14.39 -24.03
N HIS A 215 -12.60 -13.78 -25.22
CA HIS A 215 -11.86 -14.22 -26.39
C HIS A 215 -10.79 -13.16 -26.69
N LEU A 216 -9.52 -13.49 -26.42
CA LEU A 216 -8.39 -12.66 -26.81
C LEU A 216 -7.71 -13.27 -28.03
N ALA A 217 -7.47 -12.45 -29.05
CA ALA A 217 -6.68 -12.84 -30.19
C ALA A 217 -5.20 -13.01 -29.78
N PRO A 218 -4.41 -13.86 -30.47
CA PRO A 218 -3.01 -14.11 -30.12
C PRO A 218 -2.14 -12.85 -30.04
N TYR A 219 -2.39 -11.85 -30.89
CA TYR A 219 -1.64 -10.59 -30.86
C TYR A 219 -1.92 -9.78 -29.57
N GLN A 220 -3.12 -9.87 -29.00
CA GLN A 220 -3.47 -9.18 -27.76
C GLN A 220 -2.74 -9.80 -26.56
N LEU A 221 -2.50 -11.12 -26.61
CA LEU A 221 -1.72 -11.81 -25.58
C LEU A 221 -0.27 -11.29 -25.54
N GLY A 222 0.36 -11.10 -26.70
CA GLY A 222 1.70 -10.51 -26.78
C GLY A 222 1.77 -9.01 -26.49
N CYS A 223 0.63 -8.32 -26.42
CA CYS A 223 0.60 -6.92 -25.97
C CYS A 223 0.56 -6.79 -24.44
N LEU A 224 0.11 -7.81 -23.71
CA LEU A 224 -0.06 -7.75 -22.25
C LEU A 224 1.27 -7.61 -21.49
N ASP A 225 2.35 -8.15 -22.04
CA ASP A 225 3.66 -8.14 -21.42
C ASP A 225 4.61 -7.07 -21.97
N ALA A 226 4.23 -6.38 -23.05
CA ALA A 226 5.08 -5.37 -23.69
C ALA A 226 5.29 -4.12 -22.84
N SER A 227 4.24 -3.59 -22.21
CA SER A 227 4.31 -2.41 -21.34
C SER A 227 3.06 -2.29 -20.46
N PHE A 228 3.14 -1.45 -19.42
CA PHE A 228 1.97 -1.12 -18.60
C PHE A 228 0.83 -0.50 -19.43
N GLU A 229 1.16 0.37 -20.38
CA GLU A 229 0.16 1.01 -21.24
C GLU A 229 -0.55 0.00 -22.15
N SER A 230 0.20 -0.91 -22.77
CA SER A 230 -0.37 -1.98 -23.60
C SER A 230 -1.25 -2.92 -22.77
N PHE A 231 -0.82 -3.28 -21.56
CA PHE A 231 -1.65 -4.03 -20.61
C PHE A 231 -2.96 -3.30 -20.29
N CYS A 232 -2.90 -2.00 -20.00
CA CYS A 232 -4.09 -1.19 -19.74
C CYS A 232 -5.07 -1.21 -20.91
N ARG A 233 -4.58 -1.07 -22.15
CA ARG A 233 -5.42 -1.09 -23.36
C ARG A 233 -6.14 -2.43 -23.51
N VAL A 234 -5.43 -3.54 -23.33
CA VAL A 234 -6.04 -4.87 -23.41
C VAL A 234 -7.07 -5.04 -22.29
N MET A 235 -6.70 -4.76 -21.03
CA MET A 235 -7.60 -4.94 -19.88
C MET A 235 -8.87 -4.10 -19.97
N LYS A 236 -8.80 -2.89 -20.53
CA LYS A 236 -9.97 -2.02 -20.77
C LYS A 236 -10.85 -2.47 -21.95
N SER A 237 -10.30 -3.22 -22.90
CA SER A 237 -11.05 -3.80 -24.03
C SER A 237 -11.88 -5.02 -23.63
N ILE A 238 -11.64 -5.57 -22.45
CA ILE A 238 -12.40 -6.66 -21.85
C ILE A 238 -13.59 -6.05 -21.12
N SER A 239 -14.61 -5.67 -21.89
CA SER A 239 -15.92 -5.22 -21.38
C SER A 239 -16.90 -6.39 -21.30
#